data_AF-A0A4U1MEV4-F1
#
_entry.id   AF-A0A4U1MEV4-F1
#
_cell.length_a   1.000
_cell.length_b   1.000
_cell.length_c   1.000
_cell.angle_alpha   90.00
_cell.angle_beta   90.00
_cell.angle_gamma   90.00
#
_symmetry.space_group_name_H-M   'P 1'
#
loop_
_entity.id
_entity.type
_entity.pdbx_description
1 polymer ?
#
loop_
_entity_poly.entity_id
_entity_poly.type
_entity_poly.pdbx_seq_one_letter_code
_entity_poly.pdbx_strand_id
1 'polypeptide(L)'
;MNPSLSLETIRKTEGIKRLEKHVFELIQHDKKLTATHLNDESLTYSTLYILSSTIRENGMIKYLSDRNKVALAIQQDILAKERTPSAPFPYSICDLPQFVHSVLRWMVETGSVDKLNARYRLVIDRSAGLLTTIYQDPTDIPLVSDLLFKRKEDDHSTHYLTCAYFSSRNFSSLLPIGEKLQSPSQKQVAFASELLHFVTGLDESTDRYAYFRSWYEENLPYLSPNENNYEMTAELSPYVVDYFAKYKEQRSTQSFERHEDLTFQSLSEDLKENLADFSYKLRRKSREEWKEWMKRPLDAQIRLIEEVQHDHYRR
;
A
#
# COMPACT_ATOMS: atom_id res chain seq x y z
N MET A 1 -1.25 47.00 -9.08
CA MET A 1 -1.95 45.79 -8.59
C MET A 1 -1.36 44.61 -9.34
N ASN A 2 -0.40 43.89 -8.74
CA ASN A 2 0.07 42.64 -9.34
C ASN A 2 -0.98 41.56 -9.07
N PRO A 3 -1.39 40.76 -10.06
CA PRO A 3 -2.25 39.60 -9.82
C PRO A 3 -1.56 38.76 -8.75
N SER A 4 -2.29 38.41 -7.69
CA SER A 4 -1.71 37.80 -6.50
C SER A 4 -0.82 36.61 -6.89
N LEU A 5 0.50 36.75 -6.69
CA LEU A 5 1.40 35.65 -6.92
C LEU A 5 0.96 34.50 -6.01
N SER A 6 0.66 33.34 -6.60
CA SER A 6 0.31 32.17 -5.82
C SER A 6 1.50 31.80 -4.91
N LEU A 7 1.21 31.42 -3.66
CA LEU A 7 2.23 30.95 -2.72
C LEU A 7 3.00 29.75 -3.29
N GLU A 8 2.35 28.92 -4.11
CA GLU A 8 3.00 27.83 -4.84
C GLU A 8 4.05 28.32 -5.84
N THR A 9 3.75 29.39 -6.57
CA THR A 9 4.69 29.99 -7.53
C THR A 9 5.93 30.48 -6.79
N ILE A 10 5.74 31.27 -5.72
CA ILE A 10 6.86 31.79 -4.92
C ILE A 10 7.70 30.63 -4.38
N ARG A 11 7.07 29.58 -3.83
CA ARG A 11 7.78 28.40 -3.33
C ARG A 11 8.64 27.75 -4.41
N LYS A 12 8.09 27.53 -5.61
CA LYS A 12 8.73 26.78 -6.69
C LYS A 12 9.79 27.61 -7.44
N THR A 13 9.60 28.92 -7.59
CA THR A 13 10.51 29.77 -8.38
C THR A 13 11.52 30.52 -7.53
N GLU A 14 11.13 30.97 -6.33
CA GLU A 14 11.96 31.82 -5.47
C GLU A 14 12.46 31.10 -4.21
N GLY A 15 11.89 29.95 -3.87
CA GLY A 15 12.32 29.07 -2.79
C GLY A 15 11.74 29.40 -1.40
N ILE A 16 12.07 28.52 -0.45
CA ILE A 16 11.46 28.47 0.90
C ILE A 16 11.64 29.78 1.68
N LYS A 17 12.87 30.30 1.76
CA LYS A 17 13.16 31.52 2.54
C LYS A 17 12.37 32.73 2.05
N ARG A 18 12.18 32.82 0.73
CA ARG A 18 11.46 33.93 0.10
C ARG A 18 9.96 33.81 0.34
N LEU A 19 9.41 32.60 0.26
CA LEU A 19 8.04 32.29 0.63
C LEU A 19 7.75 32.69 2.09
N GLU A 20 8.58 32.24 3.04
CA GLU A 20 8.40 32.53 4.47
C GLU A 20 8.42 34.05 4.73
N LYS A 21 9.40 34.77 4.14
CA LYS A 21 9.49 36.22 4.25
C LYS A 21 8.25 36.92 3.68
N HIS A 22 7.80 36.50 2.49
CA HIS A 22 6.63 37.08 1.84
C HIS A 22 5.36 36.91 2.68
N VAL A 23 5.13 35.70 3.20
CA VAL A 23 3.97 35.41 4.04
C VAL A 23 4.05 36.17 5.37
N PHE A 24 5.24 36.27 5.97
CA PHE A 24 5.42 37.08 7.17
C PHE A 24 5.06 38.56 6.94
N GLU A 25 5.55 39.16 5.85
CA GLU A 25 5.22 40.54 5.47
C GLU A 25 3.70 40.72 5.22
N LEU A 26 3.07 39.76 4.53
CA LEU A 26 1.61 39.77 4.32
C LEU A 26 0.82 39.69 5.64
N ILE A 27 1.26 38.88 6.60
CA ILE A 27 0.60 38.76 7.91
C ILE A 27 0.63 40.10 8.67
N GLN A 28 1.75 40.82 8.61
CA GLN A 28 1.88 42.12 9.28
C GLN A 28 0.99 43.19 8.66
N HIS A 29 0.74 43.10 7.35
CA HIS A 29 -0.06 44.07 6.62
C HIS A 29 -1.56 43.75 6.63
N ASP A 30 -1.93 42.52 6.27
CA ASP A 30 -3.33 42.09 6.15
C ASP A 30 -3.49 40.59 6.43
N LYS A 31 -3.92 40.28 7.67
CA LYS A 31 -4.22 38.91 8.09
C LYS A 31 -5.36 38.28 7.31
N LYS A 32 -6.36 39.05 6.87
CA LYS A 32 -7.52 38.52 6.17
C LYS A 32 -7.13 38.11 4.75
N LEU A 33 -6.38 38.96 4.04
CA LEU A 33 -5.83 38.63 2.73
C LEU A 33 -4.88 37.43 2.81
N THR A 34 -4.02 37.38 3.84
CA THR A 34 -3.15 36.22 4.06
C THR A 34 -3.96 34.93 4.25
N ALA A 35 -5.04 34.98 5.05
CA ALA A 35 -5.91 33.83 5.25
C ALA A 35 -6.55 33.36 3.94
N THR A 36 -6.93 34.27 3.03
CA THR A 36 -7.41 33.91 1.70
C THR A 36 -6.37 33.11 0.91
N HIS A 37 -5.10 33.55 0.91
CA HIS A 37 -4.02 32.82 0.23
C HIS A 37 -3.69 31.47 0.88
N LEU A 38 -3.73 31.40 2.21
CA LEU A 38 -3.48 30.15 2.93
C LEU A 38 -4.62 29.15 2.74
N ASN A 39 -5.85 29.61 2.51
CA ASN A 39 -7.03 28.77 2.32
C ASN A 39 -7.34 28.47 0.85
N ASP A 40 -6.47 28.90 -0.06
CA ASP A 40 -6.60 28.63 -1.48
C ASP A 40 -6.67 27.11 -1.75
N GLU A 41 -7.60 26.69 -2.61
CA GLU A 41 -7.81 25.28 -2.93
C GLU A 41 -6.58 24.65 -3.60
N SER A 42 -5.84 25.45 -4.39
CA SER A 42 -4.63 25.04 -5.11
C SER A 42 -3.39 24.97 -4.22
N LEU A 43 -3.47 25.41 -2.96
CA LEU A 43 -2.37 25.27 -2.01
C LEU A 43 -2.06 23.79 -1.81
N THR A 44 -0.79 23.43 -1.96
CA THR A 44 -0.30 22.08 -1.69
C THR A 44 0.04 21.91 -0.22
N TYR A 45 0.01 20.67 0.26
CA TYR A 45 0.39 20.38 1.63
C TYR A 45 1.87 20.74 1.90
N SER A 46 2.77 20.61 0.93
CA SER A 46 4.17 21.01 1.06
C SER A 46 4.33 22.47 1.48
N THR A 47 3.56 23.37 0.86
CA THR A 47 3.59 24.81 1.19
C THR A 47 3.00 25.06 2.57
N LEU A 48 1.89 24.40 2.91
CA LEU A 48 1.30 24.50 4.24
C LEU A 48 2.26 24.01 5.34
N TYR A 49 2.96 22.90 5.10
CA TYR A 49 3.96 22.34 6.02
C TYR A 49 5.12 23.32 6.25
N ILE A 50 5.67 23.90 5.18
CA ILE A 50 6.75 24.89 5.27
C ILE A 50 6.30 26.09 6.12
N LEU A 51 5.09 26.59 5.88
CA LEU A 51 4.55 27.76 6.58
C LEU A 51 4.02 27.46 7.99
N SER A 52 4.05 26.21 8.45
CA SER A 52 3.40 25.78 9.69
C SER A 52 3.90 26.51 10.94
N SER A 53 5.21 26.81 11.02
CA SER A 53 5.80 27.63 12.10
C SER A 53 5.31 29.07 12.04
N THR A 54 5.43 29.72 10.88
CA THR A 54 4.99 31.10 10.66
C THR A 54 3.50 31.27 10.98
N ILE A 55 2.65 30.34 10.57
CA ILE A 55 1.22 30.33 10.86
C ILE A 55 0.96 30.27 12.37
N ARG A 56 1.68 29.39 13.08
CA ARG A 56 1.51 29.17 14.52
C ARG A 56 1.97 30.37 15.34
N GLU A 57 3.19 30.85 15.07
CA GLU A 57 3.82 31.97 15.78
C GLU A 57 3.03 33.28 15.64
N ASN A 58 2.31 33.46 14.53
CA ASN A 58 1.52 34.65 14.26
C ASN A 58 0.02 34.51 14.58
N GLY A 59 -0.39 33.38 15.20
CA GLY A 59 -1.77 33.14 15.61
C GLY A 59 -2.76 33.04 14.44
N MET A 60 -2.31 32.55 13.27
CA MET A 60 -3.10 32.48 12.04
C MET A 60 -4.02 31.26 11.98
N ILE A 61 -3.82 30.25 12.85
CA ILE A 61 -4.58 28.98 12.85
C ILE A 61 -6.11 29.20 12.85
N LYS A 62 -6.60 30.18 13.62
CA LYS A 62 -8.04 30.47 13.72
C LYS A 62 -8.69 30.95 12.41
N TYR A 63 -7.88 31.47 11.47
CA TYR A 63 -8.35 31.97 10.17
C TYR A 63 -8.23 30.93 9.06
N LEU A 64 -7.68 29.75 9.35
CA LEU A 64 -7.53 28.69 8.36
C LEU A 64 -8.85 27.96 8.09
N SER A 65 -8.96 27.37 6.89
CA SER A 65 -9.98 26.41 6.55
C SER A 65 -9.84 25.15 7.41
N ASP A 66 -10.92 24.40 7.56
CA ASP A 66 -10.90 23.18 8.38
C ASP A 66 -9.93 22.13 7.81
N ARG A 67 -9.80 22.04 6.48
CA ARG A 67 -8.80 21.18 5.80
C ARG A 67 -7.40 21.47 6.34
N ASN A 68 -7.02 22.73 6.33
CA ASN A 68 -5.68 23.17 6.71
C ASN A 68 -5.45 23.05 8.23
N LYS A 69 -6.47 23.33 9.05
CA LYS A 69 -6.40 23.12 10.51
C LYS A 69 -6.16 21.65 10.84
N VAL A 70 -6.93 20.75 10.22
CA VAL A 70 -6.80 19.30 10.40
C VAL A 70 -5.43 18.83 9.94
N ALA A 71 -4.94 19.27 8.77
CA ALA A 71 -3.62 18.89 8.29
C ALA A 71 -2.48 19.32 9.25
N LEU A 72 -2.54 20.54 9.80
CA LEU A 72 -1.57 21.02 10.78
C LEU A 72 -1.66 20.29 12.12
N ALA A 73 -2.86 19.85 12.52
CA ALA A 73 -3.04 19.02 13.71
C ALA A 73 -2.45 17.62 13.51
N ILE A 74 -2.74 16.96 12.38
CA ILE A 74 -2.12 15.67 12.00
C ILE A 74 -0.59 15.78 11.98
N GLN A 75 -0.06 16.84 11.36
CA GLN A 75 1.38 17.11 11.34
C GLN A 75 1.95 17.20 12.76
N GLN A 76 1.29 17.92 13.65
CA GLN A 76 1.73 18.08 15.03
C GLN A 76 1.73 16.75 15.78
N ASP A 77 0.66 15.96 15.65
CA ASP A 77 0.52 14.68 16.34
C ASP A 77 1.56 13.66 15.87
N ILE A 78 1.83 13.59 14.56
CA ILE A 78 2.88 12.72 14.00
C ILE A 78 4.27 13.14 14.48
N LEU A 79 4.52 14.44 14.62
CA LEU A 79 5.82 14.99 15.00
C LEU A 79 6.02 15.13 16.52
N ALA A 80 4.98 14.86 17.32
CA ALA A 80 5.06 14.92 18.77
C ALA A 80 6.00 13.84 19.32
N LYS A 81 6.87 14.22 20.27
CA LYS A 81 7.78 13.28 20.93
C LYS A 81 7.08 12.36 21.92
N GLU A 82 5.98 12.84 22.49
CA GLU A 82 5.12 12.12 23.44
C GLU A 82 3.71 12.13 22.88
N ARG A 83 3.02 10.99 22.91
CA ARG A 83 1.59 10.93 22.56
C ARG A 83 0.83 11.65 23.67
N THR A 84 0.40 12.89 23.44
CA THR A 84 -0.47 13.56 24.40
C THR A 84 -1.82 12.84 24.42
N PRO A 85 -2.35 12.45 25.61
CA PRO A 85 -3.62 11.74 25.71
C PRO A 85 -4.81 12.56 25.20
N SER A 86 -4.68 13.88 25.21
CA SER A 86 -5.67 14.78 24.63
C SER A 86 -5.30 15.05 23.18
N ALA A 87 -6.12 14.55 22.26
CA ALA A 87 -6.12 15.02 20.88
C ALA A 87 -6.34 16.55 20.91
N PRO A 88 -5.45 17.37 20.34
CA PRO A 88 -5.66 18.82 20.23
C PRO A 88 -6.78 19.18 19.23
N PHE A 89 -7.55 18.19 18.79
CA PHE A 89 -8.61 18.31 17.83
C PHE A 89 -9.94 18.73 18.48
N PRO A 90 -10.75 19.57 17.80
CA PRO A 90 -12.17 19.68 18.10
C PRO A 90 -12.99 18.47 17.63
N TYR A 91 -12.38 17.55 16.87
CA TYR A 91 -12.99 16.33 16.32
C TYR A 91 -12.09 15.12 16.59
N SER A 92 -12.58 14.12 17.30
CA SER A 92 -11.96 12.80 17.29
C SER A 92 -11.84 12.28 15.85
N ILE A 93 -10.87 11.42 15.55
CA ILE A 93 -10.83 10.63 14.30
C ILE A 93 -12.20 9.96 14.05
N CYS A 94 -12.95 9.68 15.11
CA CYS A 94 -14.29 9.10 15.09
C CYS A 94 -15.43 10.08 14.73
N ASP A 95 -15.24 11.39 14.83
CA ASP A 95 -16.35 12.36 14.73
C ASP A 95 -16.61 12.76 13.27
N LEU A 96 -15.59 12.77 12.41
CA LEU A 96 -15.67 13.11 10.99
C LEU A 96 -14.71 12.26 10.13
N PRO A 97 -14.86 10.92 10.10
CA PRO A 97 -13.90 10.02 9.47
C PRO A 97 -13.68 10.31 7.98
N GLN A 98 -14.75 10.58 7.22
CA GLN A 98 -14.64 10.90 5.79
C GLN A 98 -13.88 12.20 5.52
N PHE A 99 -14.05 13.21 6.38
CA PHE A 99 -13.34 14.47 6.22
C PHE A 99 -11.86 14.30 6.51
N VAL A 100 -11.50 13.66 7.63
CA VAL A 100 -10.11 13.41 7.99
C VAL A 100 -9.41 12.54 6.94
N HIS A 101 -10.09 11.51 6.41
CA HIS A 101 -9.65 10.73 5.26
C HIS A 101 -9.33 11.61 4.06
N SER A 102 -10.24 12.49 3.66
CA SER A 102 -10.01 13.41 2.53
C SER A 102 -8.81 14.34 2.73
N VAL A 103 -8.57 14.79 3.98
CA VAL A 103 -7.41 15.64 4.32
C VAL A 103 -6.12 14.83 4.23
N LEU A 104 -6.08 13.63 4.79
CA LEU A 104 -4.92 12.71 4.69
C LEU A 104 -4.58 12.40 3.23
N ARG A 105 -5.61 12.12 2.42
CA ARG A 105 -5.47 11.86 1.00
C ARG A 105 -4.86 13.07 0.29
N TRP A 106 -5.40 14.28 0.49
CA TRP A 106 -4.84 15.52 -0.06
C TRP A 106 -3.38 15.77 0.38
N MET A 107 -3.06 15.47 1.65
CA MET A 107 -1.69 15.58 2.16
C MET A 107 -0.73 14.66 1.41
N VAL A 108 -1.12 13.40 1.17
CA VAL A 108 -0.30 12.43 0.45
C VAL A 108 -0.22 12.76 -1.04
N GLU A 109 -1.34 13.06 -1.70
CA GLU A 109 -1.41 13.39 -3.13
C GLU A 109 -0.52 14.58 -3.46
N THR A 110 -0.70 15.70 -2.77
CA THR A 110 0.06 16.92 -3.06
C THR A 110 1.46 16.91 -2.46
N GLY A 111 1.65 16.18 -1.37
CA GLY A 111 2.89 16.17 -0.62
C GLY A 111 3.92 15.13 -1.07
N SER A 112 3.51 14.10 -1.80
CA SER A 112 4.39 13.06 -2.36
C SER A 112 5.37 13.61 -3.41
N VAL A 113 5.05 14.75 -4.03
CA VAL A 113 5.84 15.32 -5.13
C VAL A 113 7.19 15.88 -4.64
N ASP A 114 7.15 16.57 -3.50
CA ASP A 114 8.24 17.43 -3.02
C ASP A 114 9.28 16.67 -2.16
N LYS A 115 10.56 16.98 -2.39
CA LYS A 115 11.70 16.42 -1.64
C LYS A 115 12.19 17.38 -0.57
N LEU A 116 11.43 17.47 0.54
CA LEU A 116 11.82 18.26 1.71
C LEU A 116 12.62 17.41 2.71
N ASN A 117 12.69 17.84 3.96
CA ASN A 117 13.46 17.19 5.03
C ASN A 117 12.86 15.86 5.50
N ALA A 118 13.61 15.11 6.31
CA ALA A 118 13.18 13.81 6.83
C ALA A 118 11.89 13.87 7.68
N ARG A 119 11.67 14.97 8.42
CA ARG A 119 10.44 15.15 9.21
C ARG A 119 9.22 15.29 8.31
N TYR A 120 9.36 15.99 7.19
CA TYR A 120 8.30 16.10 6.19
C TYR A 120 7.94 14.73 5.62
N ARG A 121 8.95 13.96 5.21
CA ARG A 121 8.75 12.60 4.68
C ARG A 121 8.03 11.72 5.69
N LEU A 122 8.44 11.75 6.95
CA LEU A 122 7.76 11.02 8.03
C LEU A 122 6.27 11.36 8.11
N VAL A 123 5.89 12.64 7.98
CA VAL A 123 4.49 13.05 8.01
C VAL A 123 3.71 12.49 6.82
N ILE A 124 4.27 12.55 5.61
CA ILE A 124 3.64 11.96 4.42
C ILE A 124 3.49 10.44 4.57
N ASP A 125 4.56 9.75 4.96
CA ASP A 125 4.58 8.29 5.05
C ASP A 125 3.63 7.78 6.17
N ARG A 126 3.55 8.49 7.30
CA ARG A 126 2.57 8.18 8.37
C ARG A 126 1.14 8.51 7.95
N SER A 127 0.92 9.57 7.18
CA SER A 127 -0.40 9.89 6.63
C SER A 127 -0.88 8.79 5.68
N ALA A 128 0.00 8.32 4.78
CA ALA A 128 -0.27 7.19 3.91
C ALA A 128 -0.53 5.90 4.70
N GLY A 129 0.23 5.66 5.78
CA GLY A 129 -0.03 4.54 6.67
C GLY A 129 -1.39 4.60 7.36
N LEU A 130 -1.87 5.79 7.75
CA LEU A 130 -3.23 5.93 8.31
C LEU A 130 -4.31 5.61 7.27
N LEU A 131 -4.13 6.01 6.00
CA LEU A 131 -5.03 5.63 4.91
C LEU A 131 -5.15 4.10 4.78
N THR A 132 -4.04 3.37 4.83
CA THR A 132 -4.04 1.90 4.63
C THR A 132 -4.35 1.09 5.88
N THR A 133 -4.20 1.64 7.09
CA THR A 133 -4.39 0.89 8.35
C THR A 133 -5.67 1.23 9.10
N ILE A 134 -6.14 2.48 9.03
CA ILE A 134 -7.32 2.93 9.76
C ILE A 134 -8.53 3.07 8.83
N TYR A 135 -8.36 3.73 7.69
CA TYR A 135 -9.48 4.00 6.78
C TYR A 135 -9.73 2.85 5.81
N GLN A 136 -8.67 2.22 5.32
CA GLN A 136 -8.71 1.02 4.48
C GLN A 136 -9.57 1.19 3.22
N ASP A 137 -9.71 2.41 2.69
CA ASP A 137 -10.42 2.66 1.45
C ASP A 137 -9.62 2.07 0.28
N PRO A 138 -10.19 1.15 -0.53
CA PRO A 138 -9.48 0.54 -1.65
C PRO A 138 -8.97 1.56 -2.68
N THR A 139 -9.58 2.75 -2.77
CA THR A 139 -9.17 3.81 -3.70
C THR A 139 -7.86 4.50 -3.30
N ASP A 140 -7.37 4.29 -2.07
CA ASP A 140 -6.08 4.81 -1.61
C ASP A 140 -4.91 3.90 -1.99
N ILE A 141 -5.16 2.64 -2.35
CA ILE A 141 -4.12 1.66 -2.66
C ILE A 141 -3.20 2.16 -3.80
N PRO A 142 -3.71 2.64 -4.95
CA PRO A 142 -2.84 3.14 -6.01
C PRO A 142 -1.99 4.34 -5.55
N LEU A 143 -2.59 5.28 -4.81
CA LEU A 143 -1.91 6.47 -4.28
C LEU A 143 -0.74 6.09 -3.36
N VAL A 144 -0.96 5.16 -2.44
CA VAL A 144 0.08 4.74 -1.50
C VAL A 144 1.14 3.86 -2.18
N SER A 145 0.75 3.05 -3.17
CA SER A 145 1.71 2.32 -4.01
C SER A 145 2.63 3.27 -4.77
N ASP A 146 2.08 4.31 -5.41
CA ASP A 146 2.91 5.29 -6.13
C ASP A 146 3.87 6.03 -5.19
N LEU A 147 3.43 6.40 -3.98
CA LEU A 147 4.33 6.94 -2.96
C LEU A 147 5.44 5.93 -2.61
N LEU A 148 5.09 4.66 -2.38
CA LEU A 148 6.02 3.60 -2.00
C LEU A 148 7.12 3.40 -3.06
N PHE A 149 6.75 3.31 -4.33
CA PHE A 149 7.71 3.18 -5.43
C PHE A 149 8.54 4.45 -5.64
N LYS A 150 7.94 5.63 -5.44
CA LYS A 150 8.69 6.88 -5.48
C LYS A 150 9.75 6.96 -4.38
N ARG A 151 9.44 6.49 -3.16
CA ARG A 151 10.43 6.42 -2.07
C ARG A 151 11.60 5.52 -2.45
N LYS A 152 11.34 4.38 -3.08
CA LYS A 152 12.41 3.48 -3.55
C LYS A 152 13.27 4.13 -4.65
N GLU A 153 12.65 4.81 -5.61
CA GLU A 153 13.38 5.58 -6.63
C GLU A 153 14.35 6.60 -6.03
N ASP A 154 13.88 7.29 -4.98
CA ASP A 154 14.61 8.31 -4.24
C ASP A 154 15.62 7.76 -3.21
N ASP A 155 15.86 6.44 -3.21
CA ASP A 155 16.75 5.73 -2.26
C ASP A 155 16.39 6.01 -0.78
N HIS A 156 15.10 6.21 -0.51
CA HIS A 156 14.57 6.34 0.84
C HIS A 156 14.12 4.99 1.38
N SER A 157 14.24 4.81 2.71
CA SER A 157 13.72 3.61 3.38
C SER A 157 12.22 3.49 3.16
N THR A 158 11.79 2.35 2.64
CA THR A 158 10.38 2.02 2.39
C THR A 158 9.78 1.15 3.49
N HIS A 159 10.60 0.58 4.37
CA HIS A 159 10.21 -0.49 5.30
C HIS A 159 8.88 -0.25 6.03
N TYR A 160 8.75 0.87 6.77
CA TYR A 160 7.52 1.15 7.53
C TYR A 160 6.31 1.43 6.63
N LEU A 161 6.52 2.03 5.46
CA LEU A 161 5.46 2.28 4.50
C LEU A 161 4.98 0.97 3.85
N THR A 162 5.91 0.06 3.53
CA THR A 162 5.61 -1.29 3.05
C THR A 162 4.78 -2.06 4.08
N CYS A 163 5.20 -2.05 5.37
CA CYS A 163 4.44 -2.70 6.44
C CYS A 163 3.02 -2.13 6.55
N ALA A 164 2.88 -0.80 6.53
CA ALA A 164 1.56 -0.16 6.60
C ALA A 164 0.69 -0.48 5.38
N TYR A 165 1.28 -0.55 4.18
CA TYR A 165 0.58 -0.88 2.94
C TYR A 165 -0.08 -2.26 2.98
N PHE A 166 0.67 -3.29 3.42
CA PHE A 166 0.15 -4.66 3.54
C PHE A 166 -0.70 -4.91 4.78
N SER A 167 -0.62 -4.04 5.80
CA SER A 167 -1.49 -4.12 6.98
C SER A 167 -2.98 -3.94 6.66
N SER A 168 -3.32 -3.41 5.48
CA SER A 168 -4.70 -3.34 4.98
C SER A 168 -5.34 -4.71 4.74
N ARG A 169 -4.53 -5.78 4.62
CA ARG A 169 -4.95 -7.14 4.25
C ARG A 169 -5.80 -7.20 2.97
N ASN A 170 -5.69 -6.20 2.10
CA ASN A 170 -6.44 -6.11 0.86
C ASN A 170 -5.61 -6.73 -0.27
N PHE A 171 -5.99 -7.90 -0.78
CA PHE A 171 -5.26 -8.60 -1.84
C PHE A 171 -5.13 -7.78 -3.14
N SER A 172 -6.03 -6.81 -3.38
CA SER A 172 -5.91 -5.88 -4.51
C SER A 172 -4.67 -5.00 -4.42
N SER A 173 -4.03 -4.91 -3.25
CA SER A 173 -2.74 -4.22 -3.05
C SER A 173 -1.60 -4.81 -3.89
N LEU A 174 -1.71 -6.06 -4.33
CA LEU A 174 -0.74 -6.68 -5.21
C LEU A 174 -0.80 -6.14 -6.64
N LEU A 175 -1.96 -5.66 -7.10
CA LEU A 175 -2.13 -5.24 -8.50
C LEU A 175 -1.23 -4.07 -8.87
N PRO A 176 -1.20 -2.95 -8.13
CA PRO A 176 -0.32 -1.84 -8.46
C PRO A 176 1.17 -2.16 -8.28
N ILE A 177 1.52 -3.22 -7.53
CA ILE A 177 2.90 -3.72 -7.43
C ILE A 177 3.25 -4.50 -8.69
N GLY A 178 2.39 -5.43 -9.10
CA GLY A 178 2.57 -6.23 -10.31
C GLY A 178 2.71 -5.37 -11.57
N GLU A 179 1.92 -4.29 -11.69
CA GLU A 179 2.05 -3.32 -12.79
C GLU A 179 3.46 -2.73 -12.91
N LYS A 180 4.21 -2.59 -11.80
CA LYS A 180 5.58 -2.07 -11.82
C LYS A 180 6.60 -3.06 -12.38
N LEU A 181 6.25 -4.33 -12.60
CA LEU A 181 7.07 -5.28 -13.37
C LEU A 181 7.24 -4.83 -14.83
N GLN A 182 6.32 -4.01 -15.34
CA GLN A 182 6.40 -3.42 -16.69
C GLN A 182 7.00 -2.00 -16.71
N SER A 183 7.48 -1.51 -15.56
CA SER A 183 8.04 -0.16 -15.46
C SER A 183 9.32 -0.04 -16.30
N PRO A 184 9.57 1.11 -16.96
CA PRO A 184 10.87 1.37 -17.59
C PRO A 184 11.99 1.57 -16.57
N SER A 185 11.68 1.77 -15.28
CA SER A 185 12.70 1.87 -14.24
C SER A 185 13.10 0.51 -13.69
N GLN A 186 14.37 0.16 -13.86
CA GLN A 186 14.94 -1.06 -13.28
C GLN A 186 14.85 -1.09 -11.74
N LYS A 187 14.91 0.07 -11.08
CA LYS A 187 14.74 0.17 -9.62
C LYS A 187 13.32 -0.20 -9.19
N GLN A 188 12.29 0.27 -9.92
CA GLN A 188 10.90 -0.12 -9.65
C GLN A 188 10.68 -1.59 -9.93
N VAL A 189 11.18 -2.09 -11.07
CA VAL A 189 11.06 -3.51 -11.43
C VAL A 189 11.70 -4.41 -10.38
N ALA A 190 12.92 -4.10 -9.94
CA ALA A 190 13.63 -4.86 -8.91
C ALA A 190 12.86 -4.85 -7.58
N PHE A 191 12.31 -3.70 -7.20
CA PHE A 191 11.54 -3.60 -5.96
C PHE A 191 10.18 -4.30 -6.04
N ALA A 192 9.51 -4.27 -7.19
CA ALA A 192 8.30 -5.05 -7.40
C ALA A 192 8.58 -6.56 -7.29
N SER A 193 9.72 -7.01 -7.84
CA SER A 193 10.18 -8.40 -7.74
C SER A 193 10.48 -8.77 -6.28
N GLU A 194 11.14 -7.88 -5.52
CA GLU A 194 11.39 -8.03 -4.08
C GLU A 194 10.07 -8.17 -3.30
N LEU A 195 9.04 -7.37 -3.60
CA LEU A 195 7.74 -7.44 -2.92
C LEU A 195 6.88 -8.64 -3.33
N LEU A 196 7.17 -9.24 -4.49
CA LEU A 196 6.43 -10.38 -5.07
C LEU A 196 7.22 -11.69 -5.02
N HIS A 197 8.33 -11.75 -4.28
CA HIS A 197 9.19 -12.94 -4.22
C HIS A 197 8.48 -14.20 -3.71
N PHE A 198 7.36 -14.04 -2.99
CA PHE A 198 6.49 -15.14 -2.53
C PHE A 198 5.67 -15.77 -3.67
N VAL A 199 5.67 -15.18 -4.86
CA VAL A 199 5.06 -15.74 -6.07
C VAL A 199 6.08 -16.67 -6.73
N THR A 200 5.90 -17.96 -6.52
CA THR A 200 6.72 -19.03 -7.12
C THR A 200 6.70 -18.95 -8.65
N GLY A 201 7.83 -19.22 -9.31
CA GLY A 201 7.93 -19.23 -10.77
C GLY A 201 7.97 -17.85 -11.46
N LEU A 202 7.88 -16.75 -10.70
CA LEU A 202 7.80 -15.40 -11.26
C LEU A 202 9.12 -14.97 -11.92
N ASP A 203 10.26 -15.26 -11.31
CA ASP A 203 11.57 -14.80 -11.80
C ASP A 203 12.06 -15.60 -13.01
N GLU A 204 11.57 -16.83 -13.20
CA GLU A 204 11.86 -17.67 -14.35
C GLU A 204 11.03 -17.32 -15.59
N SER A 205 9.93 -16.55 -15.42
CA SER A 205 9.04 -16.19 -16.53
C SER A 205 9.65 -15.13 -17.45
N THR A 206 9.53 -15.35 -18.77
CA THR A 206 9.91 -14.37 -19.79
C THR A 206 9.01 -13.13 -19.77
N ASP A 207 7.73 -13.30 -19.48
CA ASP A 207 6.76 -12.22 -19.23
C ASP A 207 6.26 -12.30 -17.79
N ARG A 208 7.01 -11.64 -16.90
CA ARG A 208 6.74 -11.64 -15.46
C ARG A 208 5.40 -11.01 -15.12
N TYR A 209 4.94 -10.00 -15.87
CA TYR A 209 3.66 -9.37 -15.60
C TYR A 209 2.49 -10.29 -16.00
N ALA A 210 2.52 -10.87 -17.20
CA ALA A 210 1.49 -11.81 -17.62
C ALA A 210 1.42 -13.03 -16.69
N TYR A 211 2.59 -13.53 -16.28
CA TYR A 211 2.68 -14.61 -15.28
C TYR A 211 2.04 -14.21 -13.95
N PHE A 212 2.45 -13.07 -13.38
CA PHE A 212 1.87 -12.55 -12.14
C PHE A 212 0.35 -12.38 -12.24
N ARG A 213 -0.16 -11.83 -13.34
CA ARG A 213 -1.61 -11.64 -13.55
C ARG A 213 -2.36 -12.97 -13.54
N SER A 214 -1.84 -13.97 -14.25
CA SER A 214 -2.43 -15.32 -14.26
C SER A 214 -2.38 -15.95 -12.87
N TRP A 215 -1.24 -15.86 -12.18
CA TRP A 215 -1.07 -16.36 -10.83
C TRP A 215 -2.04 -15.69 -9.86
N TYR A 216 -2.19 -14.36 -9.94
CA TYR A 216 -3.07 -13.59 -9.08
C TYR A 216 -4.53 -14.00 -9.26
N GLU A 217 -5.01 -14.05 -10.51
CA GLU A 217 -6.40 -14.43 -10.81
C GLU A 217 -6.73 -15.86 -10.38
N GLU A 218 -5.78 -16.78 -10.54
CA GLU A 218 -5.91 -18.17 -10.11
C GLU A 218 -5.93 -18.32 -8.59
N ASN A 219 -5.03 -17.62 -7.89
CA ASN A 219 -4.84 -17.82 -6.45
C ASN A 219 -5.68 -16.87 -5.57
N LEU A 220 -6.24 -15.79 -6.11
CA LEU A 220 -7.02 -14.79 -5.35
C LEU A 220 -8.08 -15.39 -4.40
N PRO A 221 -8.88 -16.41 -4.79
CA PRO A 221 -9.88 -17.01 -3.89
C PRO A 221 -9.28 -17.78 -2.69
N TYR A 222 -7.99 -18.09 -2.76
CA TYR A 222 -7.25 -18.93 -1.82
C TYR A 222 -6.14 -18.15 -1.11
N LEU A 223 -6.01 -16.85 -1.35
CA LEU A 223 -5.06 -16.01 -0.62
C LEU A 223 -5.53 -15.81 0.82
N SER A 224 -4.57 -15.84 1.74
CA SER A 224 -4.75 -15.47 3.14
C SER A 224 -3.61 -14.54 3.59
N PRO A 225 -3.86 -13.62 4.54
CA PRO A 225 -2.80 -12.83 5.16
C PRO A 225 -1.78 -13.76 5.81
N ASN A 226 -0.49 -13.50 5.59
CA ASN A 226 0.55 -14.24 6.29
C ASN A 226 0.65 -13.75 7.74
N GLU A 227 0.14 -14.55 8.69
CA GLU A 227 0.17 -14.20 10.12
C GLU A 227 1.58 -14.29 10.73
N ASN A 228 2.53 -14.94 10.05
CA ASN A 228 3.91 -15.05 10.54
C ASN A 228 4.76 -13.80 10.22
N ASN A 229 4.20 -12.83 9.50
CA ASN A 229 4.93 -11.68 8.96
C ASN A 229 4.84 -10.39 9.80
N TYR A 230 4.40 -10.49 11.07
CA TYR A 230 4.42 -9.35 12.00
C TYR A 230 5.82 -9.06 12.54
N GLU A 231 6.74 -10.01 12.43
CA GLU A 231 8.15 -9.76 12.70
C GLU A 231 8.73 -9.03 11.50
N MET A 232 9.15 -7.79 11.75
CA MET A 232 9.68 -6.81 10.80
C MET A 232 10.98 -7.29 10.11
N THR A 233 10.96 -8.43 9.44
CA THR A 233 12.12 -9.05 8.80
C THR A 233 12.23 -8.63 7.33
N ALA A 234 13.41 -8.89 6.76
CA ALA A 234 13.79 -8.46 5.40
C ALA A 234 13.05 -9.21 4.27
N GLU A 235 12.32 -10.28 4.58
CA GLU A 235 11.62 -11.14 3.62
C GLU A 235 10.10 -11.01 3.81
N LEU A 236 9.57 -9.85 3.39
CA LEU A 236 8.14 -9.57 3.51
C LEU A 236 7.34 -10.42 2.50
N SER A 237 6.87 -11.60 2.93
CA SER A 237 5.79 -12.37 2.28
C SER A 237 4.40 -11.99 2.85
N PRO A 238 3.70 -10.96 2.34
CA PRO A 238 2.47 -10.44 2.95
C PRO A 238 1.28 -11.41 2.91
N TYR A 239 1.30 -12.34 1.96
CA TYR A 239 0.20 -13.27 1.71
C TYR A 239 0.76 -14.67 1.45
N VAL A 240 -0.06 -15.67 1.74
CA VAL A 240 0.20 -17.08 1.43
C VAL A 240 -1.01 -17.68 0.72
N VAL A 241 -0.77 -18.66 -0.15
CA VAL A 241 -1.82 -19.43 -0.80
C VAL A 241 -2.22 -20.58 0.12
N ASP A 242 -3.50 -20.71 0.43
CA ASP A 242 -4.04 -21.91 1.07
C ASP A 242 -4.15 -23.03 0.02
N TYR A 243 -3.05 -23.77 -0.15
CA TYR A 243 -2.97 -24.87 -1.10
C TYR A 243 -3.97 -25.98 -0.80
N PHE A 244 -4.35 -26.18 0.46
CA PHE A 244 -5.36 -27.19 0.79
C PHE A 244 -6.75 -26.76 0.32
N ALA A 245 -7.13 -25.51 0.57
CA ALA A 245 -8.38 -24.95 0.06
C ALA A 245 -8.41 -24.94 -1.48
N LYS A 246 -7.30 -24.57 -2.12
CA LYS A 246 -7.14 -24.63 -3.58
C LYS A 246 -7.27 -26.06 -4.11
N TYR A 247 -6.61 -27.03 -3.47
CA TYR A 247 -6.69 -28.45 -3.79
C TYR A 247 -8.13 -29.00 -3.68
N LYS A 248 -8.89 -28.61 -2.65
CA LYS A 248 -10.28 -29.07 -2.47
C LYS A 248 -11.31 -28.22 -3.23
N GLU A 249 -10.91 -27.15 -3.93
CA GLU A 249 -11.82 -26.13 -4.52
C GLU A 249 -12.80 -25.55 -3.48
N GLN A 250 -12.31 -25.34 -2.26
CA GLN A 250 -13.06 -24.74 -1.15
C GLN A 250 -12.63 -23.29 -0.95
N ARG A 251 -13.57 -22.41 -0.63
CA ARG A 251 -13.21 -21.08 -0.11
C ARG A 251 -12.69 -21.27 1.32
N SER A 252 -11.68 -20.50 1.71
CA SER A 252 -10.85 -20.61 2.93
C SER A 252 -11.57 -20.49 4.30
N THR A 253 -12.83 -20.92 4.42
CA THR A 253 -13.70 -20.71 5.60
C THR A 253 -14.39 -21.98 6.11
N GLN A 254 -14.06 -23.17 5.61
CA GLN A 254 -14.65 -24.42 6.11
C GLN A 254 -13.57 -25.37 6.62
N SER A 255 -13.24 -25.26 7.91
CA SER A 255 -12.51 -26.30 8.62
C SER A 255 -13.46 -27.46 8.93
N PHE A 256 -13.27 -28.58 8.24
CA PHE A 256 -13.79 -29.87 8.67
C PHE A 256 -12.61 -30.80 8.82
N GLU A 257 -12.09 -30.96 10.04
CA GLU A 257 -10.96 -31.85 10.32
C GLU A 257 -11.28 -33.30 9.89
N ARG A 258 -10.77 -33.71 8.73
CA ARG A 258 -10.75 -35.10 8.27
C ARG A 258 -9.33 -35.65 8.27
N HIS A 259 -9.19 -36.96 8.41
CA HIS A 259 -7.89 -37.66 8.34
C HIS A 259 -7.11 -37.37 7.05
N GLU A 260 -7.80 -37.15 5.92
CA GLU A 260 -7.19 -36.77 4.64
C GLU A 260 -6.47 -35.41 4.71
N ASP A 261 -6.97 -34.50 5.54
CA ASP A 261 -6.43 -33.16 5.68
C ASP A 261 -5.07 -33.23 6.37
N LEU A 262 -4.95 -34.07 7.41
CA LEU A 262 -3.68 -34.31 8.09
C LEU A 262 -2.62 -34.91 7.17
N THR A 263 -3.01 -35.84 6.27
CA THR A 263 -2.07 -36.40 5.29
C THR A 263 -1.61 -35.37 4.26
N PHE A 264 -2.49 -34.50 3.76
CA PHE A 264 -2.10 -33.42 2.84
C PHE A 264 -1.19 -32.40 3.53
N GLN A 265 -1.49 -32.03 4.78
CA GLN A 265 -0.69 -31.09 5.55
C GLN A 265 0.73 -31.59 5.84
N SER A 266 0.95 -32.92 5.84
CA SER A 266 2.26 -33.55 6.04
C SER A 266 3.17 -33.55 4.80
N LEU A 267 2.65 -33.16 3.63
CA LEU A 267 3.44 -33.08 2.39
C LEU A 267 4.42 -31.88 2.41
N SER A 268 5.43 -31.91 1.54
CA SER A 268 6.27 -30.72 1.29
C SER A 268 5.47 -29.61 0.61
N GLU A 269 5.87 -28.36 0.79
CA GLU A 269 5.19 -27.20 0.18
C GLU A 269 5.15 -27.30 -1.35
N ASP A 270 6.26 -27.69 -2.00
CA ASP A 270 6.30 -27.92 -3.45
C ASP A 270 5.25 -28.94 -3.91
N LEU A 271 5.03 -30.00 -3.14
CA LEU A 271 4.07 -31.03 -3.50
C LEU A 271 2.63 -30.58 -3.25
N LYS A 272 2.39 -29.83 -2.16
CA LYS A 272 1.10 -29.19 -1.90
C LYS A 272 0.71 -28.24 -3.03
N GLU A 273 1.65 -27.40 -3.47
CA GLU A 273 1.48 -26.48 -4.59
C GLU A 273 1.16 -27.23 -5.88
N ASN A 274 1.99 -28.22 -6.25
CA ASN A 274 1.77 -29.02 -7.46
C ASN A 274 0.41 -29.74 -7.47
N LEU A 275 0.01 -30.33 -6.34
CA LEU A 275 -1.31 -30.98 -6.18
C LEU A 275 -2.45 -29.98 -6.30
N ALA A 276 -2.33 -28.82 -5.66
CA ALA A 276 -3.34 -27.78 -5.69
C ALA A 276 -3.53 -27.20 -7.09
N ASP A 277 -2.43 -26.93 -7.79
CA ASP A 277 -2.40 -26.46 -9.18
C ASP A 277 -3.01 -27.48 -10.14
N PHE A 278 -2.60 -28.74 -10.04
CA PHE A 278 -3.14 -29.80 -10.88
C PHE A 278 -4.63 -29.98 -10.64
N SER A 279 -5.05 -30.02 -9.37
CA SER A 279 -6.45 -30.09 -8.96
C SER A 279 -7.28 -28.97 -9.58
N TYR A 280 -6.81 -27.72 -9.43
CA TYR A 280 -7.48 -26.54 -9.96
C TYR A 280 -7.61 -26.58 -11.50
N LYS A 281 -6.52 -26.91 -12.20
CA LYS A 281 -6.49 -27.03 -13.67
C LYS A 281 -7.43 -28.14 -14.17
N LEU A 282 -7.38 -29.31 -13.54
CA LEU A 282 -8.27 -30.44 -13.86
C LEU A 282 -9.73 -30.05 -13.63
N ARG A 283 -10.03 -29.36 -12.53
CA ARG A 283 -11.38 -28.94 -12.18
C ARG A 283 -12.00 -27.96 -13.16
N ARG A 284 -11.20 -27.00 -13.65
CA ARG A 284 -11.61 -26.04 -14.69
C ARG A 284 -11.83 -26.69 -16.05
N LYS A 285 -11.06 -27.74 -16.35
CA LYS A 285 -11.18 -28.50 -17.59
C LYS A 285 -12.40 -29.44 -17.58
N SER A 286 -12.57 -30.21 -16.51
CA SER A 286 -13.63 -31.20 -16.37
C SER A 286 -13.98 -31.45 -14.90
N ARG A 287 -15.24 -31.21 -14.53
CA ARG A 287 -15.72 -31.43 -13.16
C ARG A 287 -15.77 -32.92 -12.83
N GLU A 288 -16.16 -33.72 -13.80
CA GLU A 288 -16.34 -35.17 -13.69
C GLU A 288 -14.98 -35.86 -13.50
N GLU A 289 -13.99 -35.52 -14.33
CA GLU A 289 -12.64 -36.07 -14.20
C GLU A 289 -12.00 -35.68 -12.86
N TRP A 290 -12.21 -34.44 -12.44
CA TRP A 290 -11.75 -33.98 -11.13
C TRP A 290 -12.35 -34.78 -9.98
N LYS A 291 -13.68 -35.02 -9.99
CA LYS A 291 -14.34 -35.83 -8.96
C LYS A 291 -13.81 -37.26 -8.91
N GLU A 292 -13.54 -37.87 -10.06
CA GLU A 292 -12.97 -39.22 -10.10
C GLU A 292 -11.52 -39.24 -9.63
N TRP A 293 -10.73 -38.22 -9.96
CA TRP A 293 -9.36 -38.07 -9.47
C TRP A 293 -9.32 -37.87 -7.95
N MET A 294 -10.20 -37.03 -7.40
CA MET A 294 -10.31 -36.76 -5.96
C MET A 294 -10.70 -37.99 -5.12
N LYS A 295 -11.33 -39.02 -5.72
CA LYS A 295 -11.64 -40.30 -5.04
C LYS A 295 -10.42 -41.22 -4.90
N ARG A 296 -9.33 -40.94 -5.62
CA ARG A 296 -8.12 -41.77 -5.56
C ARG A 296 -7.37 -41.52 -4.25
N PRO A 297 -6.68 -42.52 -3.68
CA PRO A 297 -5.75 -42.29 -2.57
C PRO A 297 -4.67 -41.26 -2.94
N LEU A 298 -4.19 -40.49 -1.95
CA LEU A 298 -3.23 -39.41 -2.16
C LEU A 298 -1.97 -39.85 -2.92
N ASP A 299 -1.40 -41.01 -2.58
CA ASP A 299 -0.24 -41.57 -3.29
C ASP A 299 -0.48 -41.80 -4.79
N ALA A 300 -1.71 -42.18 -5.16
CA ALA A 300 -2.08 -42.38 -6.56
C ALA A 300 -2.31 -41.05 -7.28
N GLN A 301 -2.70 -39.99 -6.56
CA GLN A 301 -2.80 -38.64 -7.12
C GLN A 301 -1.42 -38.05 -7.38
N ILE A 302 -0.48 -38.22 -6.42
CA ILE A 302 0.91 -37.76 -6.54
C ILE A 302 1.61 -38.41 -7.76
N ARG A 303 1.54 -39.74 -7.88
CA ARG A 303 2.14 -40.46 -9.03
C ARG A 303 1.65 -39.95 -10.38
N LEU A 304 0.35 -39.65 -10.49
CA LEU A 304 -0.22 -39.13 -11.74
C LEU A 304 0.35 -37.75 -12.11
N ILE A 305 0.61 -36.90 -11.12
CA ILE A 305 1.21 -35.58 -11.36
C ILE A 305 2.64 -35.74 -11.83
N GLU A 306 3.42 -36.60 -11.19
CA GLU A 306 4.82 -36.87 -11.57
C GLU A 306 4.93 -37.40 -13.02
N GLU A 307 4.00 -38.27 -13.43
CA GLU A 307 3.90 -38.79 -14.81
C GLU A 307 3.56 -37.68 -15.81
N VAL A 308 2.56 -36.85 -15.51
CA VAL A 308 2.13 -35.75 -16.40
C VAL A 308 3.22 -34.67 -16.52
N GLN A 309 3.94 -34.38 -15.44
CA GLN A 309 5.07 -33.45 -15.46
C GLN A 309 6.22 -34.01 -16.29
N HIS A 310 6.56 -35.29 -16.14
CA HIS A 310 7.59 -35.96 -16.96
C HIS A 310 7.30 -35.92 -18.46
N ASP A 311 6.05 -36.08 -18.86
CA ASP A 311 5.65 -36.01 -20.27
C ASP A 311 5.72 -34.60 -20.86
N HIS A 312 5.52 -33.56 -20.02
CA HIS A 312 5.66 -32.17 -20.42
C HIS A 312 7.12 -31.75 -20.65
N TYR A 313 8.09 -32.32 -19.91
CA TYR A 313 9.53 -32.05 -20.10
C TYR A 313 10.17 -32.82 -21.27
N ARG A 314 9.47 -33.81 -21.85
CA ARG A 314 9.94 -34.57 -23.02
C ARG A 314 9.46 -34.03 -24.37
N ARG A 315 8.64 -32.98 -24.38
CA ARG A 315 8.12 -32.32 -25.59
C ARG A 315 8.75 -30.94 -25.77
#